data_AF-A0A7V2WE86-F1
#
_entry.id   AF-A0A7V2WE86-F1
#
_cell.length_a   1.000
_cell.length_b   1.000
_cell.length_c   1.000
_cell.angle_alpha   90.00
_cell.angle_beta   90.00
_cell.angle_gamma   90.00
#
_symmetry.space_group_name_H-M   'P 1'
#
loop_
_entity.id
_entity.type
_entity.pdbx_description
1 polymer ?
#
loop_
_entity_poly.entity_id
_entity_poly.type
_entity_poly.pdbx_seq_one_letter_code
_entity_poly.pdbx_strand_id
1 'polypeptide(L)'
;MDIYEREYVAAVINYFWGPDITTPQTVTSSAAEIAYKALDQANVCSSSMDIVPRPMGFPGSTYAIKELAKIGKRIISGNTLIYNVCKASVSANYKTDILMALRGI
;
A
#
# COMPACT_ATOMS: atom_id res chain seq x y z
N MET A 1 -3.67 11.46 8.59
CA MET A 1 -4.18 10.08 8.45
C MET A 1 -5.22 9.88 9.52
N ASP A 2 -6.48 9.77 9.13
CA ASP A 2 -7.58 9.45 10.05
C ASP A 2 -7.63 7.96 10.40
N ILE A 3 -8.58 7.57 11.25
CA ILE A 3 -8.68 6.20 11.76
C ILE A 3 -9.07 5.19 10.66
N TYR A 4 -9.92 5.58 9.71
CA TYR A 4 -10.34 4.73 8.61
C TYR A 4 -9.21 4.56 7.59
N GLU A 5 -8.51 5.65 7.28
CA GLU A 5 -7.31 5.60 6.42
C GLU A 5 -6.27 4.64 7.00
N ARG A 6 -6.04 4.68 8.32
CA ARG A 6 -5.12 3.76 9.02
C ARG A 6 -5.53 2.30 8.90
N GLU A 7 -6.82 2.00 9.07
CA GLU A 7 -7.36 0.64 8.92
C GLU A 7 -7.13 0.10 7.51
N TYR A 8 -7.45 0.89 6.49
CA TYR A 8 -7.29 0.47 5.11
C TYR A 8 -5.82 0.34 4.69
N VAL A 9 -4.95 1.28 5.10
CA VAL A 9 -3.51 1.19 4.82
C VAL A 9 -2.90 -0.03 5.51
N ALA A 10 -3.27 -0.32 6.75
CA ALA A 10 -2.82 -1.53 7.44
C ALA A 10 -3.26 -2.81 6.70
N ALA A 11 -4.50 -2.84 6.18
CA ALA A 11 -4.97 -3.96 5.38
C ALA A 11 -4.16 -4.15 4.09
N VAL A 12 -3.79 -3.06 3.38
CA VAL A 12 -2.90 -3.15 2.21
C VAL A 12 -1.56 -3.75 2.61
N ILE A 13 -0.94 -3.20 3.65
CA ILE A 13 0.39 -3.61 4.10
C ILE A 13 0.39 -5.10 4.49
N ASN A 14 -0.59 -5.54 5.28
CA ASN A 14 -0.69 -6.93 5.71
C ASN A 14 -1.03 -7.87 4.55
N TYR A 15 -1.81 -7.40 3.56
CA TYR A 15 -2.11 -8.20 2.38
C TYR A 15 -0.85 -8.45 1.54
N PHE A 16 0.00 -7.44 1.31
CA PHE A 16 1.18 -7.59 0.45
C PHE A 16 2.39 -8.19 1.19
N TRP A 17 2.71 -7.75 2.39
CA TRP A 17 4.00 -8.13 3.02
C TRP A 17 3.88 -9.14 4.19
N GLY A 18 2.67 -9.61 4.47
CA GLY A 18 2.41 -10.73 5.40
C GLY A 18 1.32 -10.37 6.43
N PRO A 19 0.57 -11.37 6.93
CA PRO A 19 -0.44 -11.11 7.93
C PRO A 19 0.19 -10.49 9.18
N ASP A 20 -0.55 -9.56 9.80
CA ASP A 20 -0.25 -8.99 11.13
C ASP A 20 1.12 -8.28 11.28
N ILE A 21 1.73 -7.82 10.20
CA ILE A 21 3.00 -7.07 10.27
C ILE A 21 2.82 -5.63 10.76
N THR A 22 1.59 -5.10 10.66
CA THR A 22 1.22 -3.79 11.22
C THR A 22 -0.21 -3.79 11.74
N THR A 23 -0.49 -2.92 12.70
CA THR A 23 -1.85 -2.54 13.10
C THR A 23 -2.17 -1.12 12.61
N PRO A 24 -3.44 -0.69 12.59
CA PRO A 24 -3.80 0.69 12.22
C PRO A 24 -3.06 1.76 13.06
N GLN A 25 -2.78 1.46 14.33
CA GLN A 25 -2.11 2.38 15.26
C GLN A 25 -0.62 2.54 14.93
N THR A 26 0.02 1.50 14.37
CA THR A 26 1.46 1.52 14.04
C THR A 26 1.76 1.97 12.62
N VAL A 27 0.73 2.21 11.79
CA VAL A 27 0.93 2.76 10.44
C VAL A 27 1.50 4.18 10.53
N THR A 28 2.63 4.39 9.86
CA THR A 28 3.27 5.70 9.69
C THR A 28 2.96 6.27 8.30
N SER A 29 3.09 7.60 8.13
CA SER A 29 2.97 8.22 6.81
C SER A 29 4.05 7.72 5.85
N SER A 30 5.26 7.45 6.35
CA SER A 30 6.36 6.89 5.55
C SER A 30 6.02 5.48 5.04
N ALA A 31 5.44 4.63 5.89
CA ALA A 31 4.99 3.30 5.48
C ALA A 31 3.91 3.38 4.38
N ALA A 32 3.00 4.36 4.47
CA ALA A 32 2.02 4.60 3.41
C ALA A 32 2.68 5.10 2.11
N GLU A 33 3.66 6.00 2.17
CA GLU A 33 4.39 6.46 0.98
C GLU A 33 5.15 5.32 0.29
N ILE A 34 5.86 4.48 1.05
CA ILE A 34 6.61 3.36 0.50
C ILE A 34 5.66 2.29 -0.04
N ALA A 35 4.55 2.00 0.65
CA ALA A 35 3.56 1.06 0.14
C ALA A 35 2.96 1.56 -1.17
N TYR A 36 2.62 2.85 -1.27
CA TYR A 36 2.16 3.44 -2.52
C TYR A 36 3.21 3.33 -3.63
N LYS A 37 4.48 3.68 -3.33
CA LYS A 37 5.58 3.57 -4.29
C LYS A 37 5.76 2.14 -4.79
N ALA A 38 5.68 1.16 -3.90
CA ALA A 38 5.82 -0.24 -4.24
C ALA A 38 4.73 -0.70 -5.21
N LEU A 39 3.49 -0.28 -4.94
CA LEU A 39 2.35 -0.57 -5.80
C LEU A 39 2.41 0.18 -7.13
N ASP A 40 2.82 1.45 -7.14
CA ASP A 40 2.99 2.23 -8.37
C ASP A 40 4.13 1.68 -9.25
N GLN A 41 5.26 1.27 -8.67
CA GLN A 41 6.35 0.66 -9.43
C GLN A 41 6.04 -0.76 -9.91
N ALA A 42 5.10 -1.47 -9.26
CA ALA A 42 4.61 -2.76 -9.71
C ALA A 42 3.68 -2.70 -10.93
N ASN A 43 3.65 -1.55 -11.62
CA ASN A 43 3.02 -1.35 -12.93
C ASN A 43 3.38 -2.41 -13.99
N VAL A 44 4.49 -3.14 -13.83
CA VAL A 44 4.89 -4.23 -14.73
C VAL A 44 3.88 -5.39 -14.74
N CYS A 45 3.06 -5.53 -13.70
CA CYS A 45 2.19 -6.70 -13.53
C CYS A 45 0.69 -6.43 -13.77
N SER A 46 0.22 -5.17 -13.81
CA SER A 46 -1.19 -4.86 -14.06
C SER A 46 -1.41 -3.38 -14.38
N SER A 47 -1.76 -3.06 -15.64
CA SER A 47 -2.32 -1.77 -16.06
C SER A 47 -3.66 -1.43 -15.37
N SER A 48 -4.22 -2.38 -14.62
CA SER A 48 -5.53 -2.31 -13.96
C SER A 48 -5.45 -1.92 -12.48
N MET A 49 -4.26 -1.64 -11.94
CA MET A 49 -4.11 -1.10 -10.58
C MET A 49 -4.76 0.29 -10.51
N ASP A 50 -5.63 0.53 -9.52
CA ASP A 50 -6.43 1.77 -9.36
C ASP A 50 -5.61 3.02 -9.00
N ILE A 51 -4.35 3.09 -9.38
CA ILE A 51 -3.46 4.23 -9.14
C ILE A 51 -3.62 5.20 -10.32
N VAL A 52 -4.79 5.84 -10.38
CA VAL A 52 -5.18 6.77 -11.45
C VAL A 52 -5.98 7.94 -10.85
N PRO A 53 -5.67 9.21 -11.21
CA PRO A 53 -4.61 9.66 -12.11
C PRO A 53 -3.25 9.66 -11.44
N ARG A 54 -2.20 9.24 -12.15
CA ARG A 54 -0.82 9.32 -11.65
C ARG A 54 -0.38 10.78 -11.67
N PRO A 55 -0.07 11.38 -10.51
CA PRO A 55 0.46 12.74 -10.51
C PRO A 55 1.82 12.76 -11.22
N MET A 56 2.15 13.89 -11.86
CA MET A 56 3.52 14.11 -12.31
C MET A 56 4.40 14.28 -11.06
N GLY A 57 5.33 13.33 -10.85
CA GLY A 57 6.21 13.30 -9.68
C GLY A 57 5.66 12.45 -8.53
N PHE A 58 6.41 12.40 -7.42
CA PHE A 58 5.99 11.65 -6.24
C PHE A 58 4.87 12.41 -5.51
N PRO A 59 3.67 11.84 -5.39
CA PRO A 59 2.63 12.47 -4.59
C PRO A 59 3.06 12.57 -3.13
N GLY A 60 2.77 13.69 -2.47
CA GLY A 60 2.97 13.78 -1.02
C GLY A 60 2.14 12.72 -0.25
N SER A 61 2.58 12.34 0.95
CA SER A 61 1.92 11.37 1.85
C SER A 61 0.40 11.36 1.81
N THR A 62 -0.26 12.52 1.84
CA THR A 62 -1.73 12.60 1.84
C THR A 62 -2.38 11.92 0.63
N TYR A 63 -1.78 12.03 -0.55
CA TYR A 63 -2.31 11.37 -1.75
C TYR A 63 -2.03 9.85 -1.69
N ALA A 64 -0.82 9.46 -1.31
CA ALA A 64 -0.45 8.05 -1.14
C ALA A 64 -1.41 7.33 -0.17
N ILE A 65 -1.71 7.97 0.96
CA ILE A 65 -2.66 7.50 1.96
C ILE A 65 -4.05 7.29 1.36
N LYS A 66 -4.57 8.27 0.61
CA LYS A 66 -5.91 8.19 0.02
C LYS A 66 -6.04 7.08 -1.01
N GLU A 67 -5.04 6.92 -1.88
CA GLU A 67 -5.06 5.84 -2.88
C GLU A 67 -4.94 4.48 -2.21
N LEU A 68 -4.04 4.33 -1.23
CA LEU A 68 -3.95 3.11 -0.45
C LEU A 68 -5.25 2.80 0.31
N ALA A 69 -5.95 3.81 0.82
CA ALA A 69 -7.21 3.60 1.51
C ALA A 69 -8.29 3.02 0.57
N LYS A 70 -8.35 3.48 -0.69
CA LYS A 70 -9.25 2.90 -1.71
C LYS A 70 -8.90 1.45 -2.02
N ILE A 71 -7.61 1.15 -2.16
CA ILE A 71 -7.10 -0.20 -2.40
C ILE A 71 -7.44 -1.11 -1.21
N GLY A 72 -7.15 -0.68 0.01
CA GLY A 72 -7.45 -1.41 1.24
C GLY A 72 -8.93 -1.70 1.40
N LYS A 73 -9.81 -0.75 1.07
CA LYS A 73 -11.26 -0.97 1.06
C LYS A 73 -11.68 -2.09 0.10
N ARG A 74 -11.09 -2.17 -1.09
CA ARG A 74 -11.37 -3.25 -2.07
C ARG A 74 -10.83 -4.60 -1.61
N ILE A 75 -9.65 -4.62 -0.99
CA ILE A 75 -9.08 -5.82 -0.40
C ILE A 75 -9.99 -6.37 0.69
N ILE A 76 -10.44 -5.52 1.61
CA ILE A 76 -11.37 -5.91 2.69
C ILE A 76 -12.72 -6.39 2.12
N SER A 77 -13.20 -5.77 1.04
CA SER A 77 -14.44 -6.21 0.37
C SER A 77 -14.26 -7.47 -0.49
N GLY A 78 -13.10 -8.14 -0.44
CA GLY A 78 -12.80 -9.38 -1.17
C GLY A 78 -12.45 -9.20 -2.65
N ASN A 79 -12.45 -7.97 -3.17
CA ASN A 79 -12.09 -7.69 -4.56
C ASN A 79 -10.56 -7.56 -4.71
N THR A 80 -9.88 -8.71 -4.75
CA THR A 80 -8.40 -8.80 -4.71
C THR A 80 -7.76 -9.30 -6.00
N LEU A 81 -8.56 -9.70 -7.00
CA LEU A 81 -8.07 -10.33 -8.23
C LEU A 81 -7.01 -9.48 -8.95
N ILE A 82 -7.20 -8.17 -8.96
CA ILE A 82 -6.30 -7.19 -9.58
C ILE A 82 -4.93 -7.16 -8.87
N TYR A 83 -4.91 -7.39 -7.56
CA TYR A 83 -3.72 -7.27 -6.71
C TYR A 83 -2.93 -8.58 -6.56
N ASN A 84 -3.60 -9.72 -6.69
CA ASN A 84 -2.96 -11.04 -6.58
C ASN A 84 -1.85 -11.22 -7.63
N VAL A 85 -2.04 -10.68 -8.84
CA VAL A 85 -1.08 -10.79 -9.94
C VAL A 85 0.26 -10.14 -9.60
N CYS A 86 0.23 -8.99 -8.92
CA CYS A 86 1.42 -8.22 -8.59
C CYS A 86 2.01 -8.56 -7.22
N LYS A 87 1.23 -9.27 -6.38
CA LYS A 87 1.54 -9.50 -4.96
C LYS A 87 2.97 -10.01 -4.77
N ALA A 88 3.33 -11.14 -5.39
CA ALA A 88 4.64 -11.76 -5.18
C ALA A 88 5.82 -10.83 -5.51
N SER A 89 5.74 -10.06 -6.61
CA SER A 89 6.80 -9.14 -7.01
C SER A 89 6.91 -7.95 -6.05
N VAL A 90 5.77 -7.34 -5.68
CA VAL A 90 5.71 -6.24 -4.70
C VAL A 90 6.27 -6.68 -3.35
N SER A 91 5.83 -7.86 -2.87
CA SER A 91 6.26 -8.42 -1.59
C SER A 91 7.77 -8.59 -1.54
N ALA A 92 8.36 -9.15 -2.61
CA ALA A 92 9.79 -9.46 -2.64
C ALA A 92 10.67 -8.19 -2.68
N ASN A 93 10.30 -7.21 -3.50
CA ASN A 93 11.15 -6.04 -3.76
C ASN A 93 11.13 -4.99 -2.64
N TYR A 94 10.05 -4.93 -1.85
CA TYR A 94 9.81 -3.84 -0.91
C TYR A 94 9.72 -4.25 0.56
N LYS A 95 9.94 -5.53 0.87
CA LYS A 95 9.78 -6.06 2.24
C LYS A 95 10.62 -5.30 3.27
N THR A 96 11.89 -5.09 2.98
CA THR A 96 12.81 -4.42 3.90
C THR A 96 12.41 -2.96 4.11
N ASP A 97 12.10 -2.24 3.04
CA ASP A 97 11.72 -0.83 3.08
C ASP A 97 10.45 -0.61 3.91
N ILE A 98 9.45 -1.46 3.74
CA ILE A 98 8.20 -1.40 4.52
C ILE A 98 8.47 -1.64 6.01
N LEU A 99 9.29 -2.64 6.34
CA LEU A 99 9.60 -2.93 7.75
C LEU A 99 10.40 -1.80 8.42
N MET A 100 11.28 -1.12 7.69
CA MET A 100 12.00 0.06 8.20
C MET A 100 11.04 1.22 8.42
N ALA A 101 10.18 1.51 7.43
CA ALA A 101 9.21 2.59 7.49
C ALA A 101 8.19 2.45 8.63
N LEU A 102 7.76 1.22 8.92
CA LEU A 102 6.89 0.90 10.06
C LEU A 102 7.57 1.16 11.41
N ARG A 103 8.90 1.07 11.47
CA ARG A 103 9.69 1.38 12.66
C ARG A 103 10.06 2.87 12.76
N GLY A 104 9.67 3.67 11.77
CA GLY A 104 10.02 5.09 11.70
C GLY A 104 11.50 5.35 11.38
N ILE A 105 12.15 4.39 10.71
CA ILE A 105 13.56 4.45 10.26
C ILE A 105 13.58 4.70 8.75
#